data_AF-A0A1V6EA97-F1
#
_entry.id   AF-A0A1V6EA97-F1
#
_cell.length_a   1.000
_cell.length_b   1.000
_cell.length_c   1.000
_cell.angle_alpha   90.00
_cell.angle_beta   90.00
_cell.angle_gamma   90.00
#
_symmetry.space_group_name_H-M   'P 1'
#
loop_
_entity.id
_entity.type
_entity.pdbx_description
1 polymer ?
#
loop_
_entity_poly.entity_id
_entity_poly.type
_entity_poly.pdbx_seq_one_letter_code
_entity_poly.pdbx_strand_id
1 'polypeptide(L)'
;MDRGADGQTLVIDYKTEGRQRTADRIKDAAEDTQLAFYAALLPDDSLRAAYLNVGDRDGTKLYEQADVTALRDRLLAGIQSDLQRIADGHAMPALGEGSACDWCAARGLCRKDSWAVPATPTEEGAT
;
A
#
# COMPACT_ATOMS: atom_id res chain seq x y z
N MET A 1 12.03 -15.05 -5.21
CA MET A 1 11.44 -15.09 -6.55
C MET A 1 11.49 -16.53 -7.02
N ASP A 2 10.39 -17.01 -7.54
CA ASP A 2 10.23 -18.36 -8.05
C ASP A 2 9.78 -18.31 -9.52
N ARG A 3 9.90 -19.43 -10.23
CA ARG A 3 9.51 -19.55 -11.63
C ARG A 3 8.54 -20.71 -11.78
N GLY A 4 7.34 -20.42 -12.28
CA GLY A 4 6.32 -21.43 -12.53
C GLY A 4 6.72 -22.41 -13.64
N ALA A 5 5.99 -23.52 -13.77
CA ALA A 5 6.18 -24.49 -14.84
C ALA A 5 5.94 -23.90 -16.24
N ASP A 6 5.16 -22.82 -16.32
CA ASP A 6 4.91 -21.98 -17.49
C ASP A 6 6.01 -20.93 -17.74
N GLY A 7 7.04 -20.87 -16.87
CA GLY A 7 8.12 -19.89 -16.93
C GLY A 7 7.75 -18.53 -16.34
N GLN A 8 6.52 -18.34 -15.84
CA GLN A 8 6.09 -17.06 -15.29
C GLN A 8 6.78 -16.78 -13.95
N THR A 9 7.27 -15.55 -13.78
CA THR A 9 7.90 -15.10 -12.55
C THR A 9 6.85 -14.93 -11.44
N LEU A 10 7.14 -15.50 -10.26
CA LEU A 10 6.36 -15.30 -9.04
C LEU A 10 7.23 -14.61 -7.98
N VAL A 11 6.82 -13.41 -7.58
CA VAL A 11 7.39 -12.69 -6.43
C VAL A 11 6.68 -13.13 -5.16
N ILE A 12 7.44 -13.47 -4.12
CA ILE A 12 6.89 -13.90 -2.82
C ILE A 12 7.51 -13.05 -1.73
N ASP A 13 6.65 -12.42 -0.91
CA ASP A 13 7.04 -11.73 0.31
C ASP A 13 6.59 -12.56 1.53
N TYR A 14 7.54 -12.96 2.37
CA TYR A 14 7.28 -13.85 3.52
C TYR A 14 6.86 -13.02 4.73
N LYS A 15 5.69 -13.34 5.29
CA LYS A 15 5.11 -12.65 6.44
C LYS A 15 4.97 -13.57 7.65
N THR A 16 5.51 -13.16 8.79
CA THR A 16 5.39 -13.85 10.09
C THR A 16 4.29 -13.27 10.99
N GLU A 17 3.48 -12.36 10.44
CA GLU A 17 2.37 -11.72 11.15
C GLU A 17 1.13 -12.63 11.23
N GLY A 18 0.11 -12.20 11.98
CA GLY A 18 -1.15 -12.93 12.05
C GLY A 18 -1.81 -13.07 10.68
N ARG A 19 -2.35 -14.27 10.39
CA ARG A 19 -2.96 -14.61 9.09
C ARG A 19 -3.94 -13.56 8.57
N GLN A 20 -4.80 -13.03 9.45
CA GLN A 20 -5.79 -12.02 9.07
C GLN A 20 -5.13 -10.75 8.53
N ARG A 21 -4.02 -10.32 9.14
CA ARG A 21 -3.28 -9.14 8.69
C ARG A 21 -2.72 -9.35 7.30
N THR A 22 -2.15 -10.53 7.00
CA THR A 22 -1.68 -10.84 5.64
C THR A 22 -2.84 -10.90 4.64
N ALA A 23 -3.99 -11.44 5.03
CA ALA A 23 -5.19 -11.45 4.20
C ALA A 23 -5.75 -10.04 3.94
N ASP A 24 -5.62 -9.12 4.90
CA ASP A 24 -6.10 -7.75 4.75
C ASP A 24 -5.27 -6.94 3.75
N ARG A 25 -3.98 -7.26 3.59
CA ARG A 25 -3.07 -6.58 2.63
C ARG A 25 -3.53 -6.67 1.17
N ILE A 26 -4.21 -7.76 0.80
CA ILE A 26 -4.69 -7.97 -0.57
C ILE A 26 -6.10 -7.40 -0.82
N LYS A 27 -6.77 -6.88 0.21
CA LYS A 27 -8.13 -6.34 0.10
C LYS A 27 -8.13 -4.94 -0.51
N ASP A 28 -7.23 -4.09 -0.03
CA ASP A 28 -7.01 -2.76 -0.59
C ASP A 28 -5.59 -2.68 -1.15
N ALA A 29 -5.46 -3.22 -2.35
CA ALA A 29 -4.17 -3.38 -3.00
C ALA A 29 -3.52 -2.06 -3.43
N ALA A 30 -4.25 -0.94 -3.39
CA ALA A 30 -3.68 0.38 -3.62
C ALA A 30 -2.99 0.94 -2.37
N GLU A 31 -3.43 0.53 -1.18
CA GLU A 31 -2.86 0.93 0.11
C GLU A 31 -1.59 0.14 0.45
N ASP A 32 -1.56 -1.16 0.12
CA ASP A 32 -0.36 -1.99 0.27
C ASP A 32 0.44 -2.08 -1.05
N THR A 33 1.39 -1.16 -1.20
CA THR A 33 2.18 -1.00 -2.44
C THR A 33 3.39 -1.93 -2.55
N GLN A 34 3.64 -2.80 -1.56
CA GLN A 34 4.91 -3.54 -1.47
C GLN A 34 5.12 -4.50 -2.66
N LEU A 35 4.12 -5.34 -2.99
CA LEU A 35 4.23 -6.28 -4.11
C LEU A 35 4.29 -5.57 -5.47
N ALA A 36 3.52 -4.48 -5.63
CA ALA A 36 3.56 -3.65 -6.83
C ALA A 36 4.94 -3.00 -7.03
N PHE A 37 5.61 -2.60 -5.95
CA PHE A 37 6.97 -2.07 -6.00
C PHE A 37 7.98 -3.13 -6.43
N TYR A 38 7.91 -4.34 -5.86
CA TYR A 38 8.79 -5.43 -6.31
C TYR A 38 8.56 -5.81 -7.77
N ALA A 39 7.31 -5.76 -8.23
CA ALA A 39 6.98 -5.97 -9.63
C ALA A 39 7.63 -4.93 -10.56
N ALA A 40 7.80 -3.68 -10.10
CA ALA A 40 8.45 -2.61 -10.85
C ALA A 40 9.97 -2.79 -10.99
N LEU A 41 10.59 -3.57 -10.11
CA LEU A 41 12.04 -3.84 -10.15
C LEU A 41 12.41 -4.96 -11.11
N LEU A 42 11.41 -5.67 -11.64
CA LEU A 42 11.60 -6.80 -12.55
C LEU A 42 11.41 -6.40 -14.01
N PRO A 43 12.16 -7.02 -14.94
CA PRO A 43 12.03 -6.73 -16.37
C PRO A 43 10.80 -7.37 -17.02
N ASP A 44 10.09 -8.26 -16.32
CA ASP A 44 8.95 -8.99 -16.82
C ASP A 44 7.73 -8.06 -17.05
N ASP A 45 7.17 -8.08 -18.26
CA ASP A 45 5.95 -7.32 -18.59
C ASP A 45 4.75 -7.77 -17.76
N SER A 46 4.65 -9.07 -17.51
CA SER A 46 3.62 -9.71 -16.67
C SER A 46 4.27 -10.65 -15.66
N LEU A 47 3.78 -10.63 -14.42
CA LEU A 47 4.24 -11.52 -13.35
C LEU A 47 3.14 -11.74 -12.32
N ARG A 48 3.36 -12.73 -11.47
CA ARG A 48 2.52 -12.99 -10.29
C ARG A 48 3.23 -12.49 -9.04
N ALA A 49 2.45 -12.09 -8.05
CA ALA A 49 2.99 -11.69 -6.75
C ALA A 49 2.09 -12.16 -5.62
N ALA A 50 2.69 -12.56 -4.52
CA ALA A 50 1.95 -13.08 -3.39
C ALA A 50 2.66 -12.81 -2.05
N TYR A 51 1.85 -12.74 -0.99
CA TYR A 51 2.33 -12.88 0.37
C TYR A 51 2.27 -14.35 0.79
N LEU A 52 3.34 -14.85 1.40
CA LEU A 52 3.34 -16.15 2.07
C LEU A 52 3.30 -15.94 3.58
N ASN A 53 2.16 -16.18 4.20
CA ASN A 53 2.05 -16.20 5.65
C ASN A 53 2.70 -17.48 6.18
N VAL A 54 3.63 -17.34 7.13
CA VAL A 54 4.33 -18.45 7.79
C VAL A 54 4.09 -18.33 9.29
N GLY A 55 3.38 -19.29 9.87
CA GLY A 55 3.10 -19.31 11.30
C GLY A 55 3.00 -20.72 11.87
N ASP A 56 3.40 -20.88 13.13
CA ASP A 56 3.52 -22.20 13.77
C ASP A 56 2.16 -22.88 14.02
N ARG A 57 1.12 -22.11 14.34
CA ARG A 57 -0.20 -22.64 14.74
C ARG A 57 -1.15 -22.85 13.57
N ASP A 58 -1.00 -22.02 12.54
CA ASP A 58 -1.93 -21.87 11.43
C ASP A 58 -1.35 -22.40 10.11
N GLY A 59 -0.11 -22.89 10.15
CA GLY A 59 0.61 -23.37 8.97
C GLY A 59 0.94 -22.25 7.99
N THR A 60 1.42 -22.67 6.82
CA THR A 60 1.82 -21.77 5.74
C THR A 60 0.67 -21.57 4.76
N LYS A 61 0.36 -20.32 4.41
CA LYS A 61 -0.69 -19.99 3.42
C LYS A 61 -0.27 -18.86 2.49
N LEU A 62 -0.51 -19.07 1.20
CA LEU A 62 -0.26 -18.11 0.13
C LEU A 62 -1.48 -17.20 -0.08
N TYR A 63 -1.23 -15.91 -0.25
CA TYR A 63 -2.21 -14.87 -0.57
C TYR A 63 -1.74 -14.15 -1.83
N GLU A 64 -2.33 -14.51 -2.96
CA GLU A 64 -1.95 -13.95 -4.25
C GLU A 64 -2.63 -12.60 -4.48
N GLN A 65 -1.84 -11.65 -4.99
CA GLN A 65 -2.30 -10.33 -5.36
C GLN A 65 -2.82 -10.36 -6.79
N ALA A 66 -4.12 -10.09 -6.95
CA ALA A 66 -4.72 -9.91 -8.27
C ALA A 66 -4.15 -8.64 -8.93
N ASP A 67 -4.00 -8.70 -10.26
CA ASP A 67 -3.65 -7.57 -11.13
C ASP A 67 -2.40 -6.78 -10.70
N VAL A 68 -1.38 -7.46 -10.17
CA VAL A 68 -0.15 -6.80 -9.68
C VAL A 68 0.53 -5.94 -10.75
N THR A 69 0.45 -6.30 -12.03
CA THR A 69 0.95 -5.50 -13.15
C THR A 69 0.22 -4.15 -13.26
N ALA A 70 -1.11 -4.13 -13.11
CA ALA A 70 -1.86 -2.88 -13.13
C ALA A 70 -1.56 -2.02 -11.90
N LEU A 71 -1.38 -2.66 -10.73
CA LEU A 71 -0.98 -1.97 -9.50
C LEU A 71 0.43 -1.39 -9.61
N ARG A 72 1.36 -2.11 -10.24
CA ARG A 72 2.71 -1.62 -10.58
C ARG A 72 2.63 -0.35 -11.41
N ASP A 73 1.85 -0.36 -12.48
CA ASP A 73 1.76 0.77 -13.40
C ASP A 73 1.13 1.99 -12.70
N ARG A 74 0.09 1.78 -11.88
CA ARG A 74 -0.50 2.82 -11.03
C ARG A 74 0.51 3.39 -10.02
N LEU A 75 1.27 2.52 -9.36
CA LEU A 75 2.29 2.93 -8.39
C LEU A 75 3.37 3.78 -9.04
N LEU A 76 3.87 3.36 -10.21
CA LEU A 76 4.91 4.10 -10.94
C LEU A 76 4.42 5.48 -11.39
N ALA A 77 3.18 5.57 -11.89
CA ALA A 77 2.57 6.87 -12.23
C ALA A 77 2.45 7.78 -10.99
N GLY A 78 2.05 7.22 -9.85
CA GLY A 78 1.99 7.93 -8.58
C GLY A 78 3.36 8.46 -8.13
N ILE A 79 4.37 7.58 -8.10
CA ILE A 79 5.75 7.95 -7.74
C ILE A 79 6.28 9.06 -8.65
N GLN A 80 6.07 8.97 -9.97
CA GLN A 80 6.51 10.00 -10.91
C GLN A 80 5.84 11.35 -10.62
N SER A 81 4.52 11.34 -10.42
CA SER A 81 3.76 12.54 -10.07
C SER A 81 4.23 13.16 -8.75
N ASP A 82 4.43 12.35 -7.72
CA ASP A 82 4.83 12.82 -6.40
C ASP A 82 6.25 13.37 -6.39
N LEU A 83 7.19 12.69 -7.05
CA LEU A 83 8.57 13.17 -7.17
C LEU A 83 8.65 14.47 -7.99
N GLN A 84 7.83 14.62 -9.03
CA GLN A 84 7.76 15.87 -9.79
C GLN A 84 7.22 17.01 -8.92
N ARG A 85 6.14 16.78 -8.16
CA ARG A 85 5.60 17.78 -7.23
C ARG A 85 6.62 18.21 -6.18
N ILE A 86 7.43 17.27 -5.68
CA ILE A 86 8.51 17.57 -4.74
C ILE A 86 9.57 18.46 -5.42
N ALA A 87 9.99 18.11 -6.64
CA ALA A 87 10.96 18.89 -7.41
C ALA A 87 10.47 20.31 -7.69
N ASP A 88 9.17 20.48 -7.94
CA ASP A 88 8.52 21.77 -8.18
C ASP A 88 8.25 22.58 -6.89
N GLY A 89 8.60 22.05 -5.72
CA GLY A 89 8.48 22.73 -4.43
C GLY A 89 7.05 22.79 -3.88
N HIS A 90 6.15 21.90 -4.32
CA HIS A 90 4.82 21.83 -3.74
C HIS A 90 4.87 21.50 -2.24
N ALA A 91 3.94 22.08 -1.49
CA ALA A 91 3.74 21.70 -0.10
C ALA A 91 3.39 20.21 0.02
N MET A 92 4.02 19.53 0.98
CA MET A 92 3.76 18.14 1.33
C MET A 92 3.00 18.10 2.67
N PRO A 93 1.66 18.24 2.66
CA PRO A 93 0.89 18.06 3.88
C PRO A 93 1.09 16.64 4.39
N ALA A 94 1.21 16.49 5.71
CA ALA A 94 1.21 15.16 6.29
C ALA A 94 -0.12 14.47 5.96
N LEU A 95 -0.09 13.18 5.62
CA LEU A 95 -1.30 12.37 5.40
C LEU A 95 -2.15 12.29 6.67
N GLY A 96 -1.51 12.04 7.81
CA GLY A 96 -2.19 12.02 9.10
C GLY A 96 -3.16 10.85 9.28
N GLU A 97 -2.99 9.75 8.56
CA GLU A 97 -3.92 8.62 8.56
C GLU A 97 -3.33 7.34 9.16
N GLY A 98 -4.22 6.50 9.69
CA GLY A 98 -3.91 5.15 10.17
C GLY A 98 -2.96 5.06 11.36
N SER A 99 -2.50 3.82 11.62
CA SER A 99 -1.58 3.49 12.71
C SER A 99 -0.15 4.01 12.50
N ALA A 100 0.18 4.49 11.30
CA ALA A 100 1.45 5.16 11.04
C ALA A 100 1.62 6.40 11.94
N CYS A 101 0.52 7.09 12.28
CA CYS A 101 0.52 8.24 13.19
C CYS A 101 0.91 7.90 14.64
N ASP A 102 0.79 6.64 15.05
CA ASP A 102 1.11 6.20 16.41
C ASP A 102 2.64 6.15 16.63
N TRP A 103 3.41 6.01 15.56
CA TRP A 103 4.87 5.81 15.60
C TRP A 103 5.64 6.88 14.82
N CYS A 104 4.95 7.89 14.26
CA CYS A 104 5.57 8.90 13.41
C CYS A 104 6.44 9.87 14.23
N ALA A 105 7.75 9.89 13.95
CA ALA A 105 8.69 10.81 14.59
C ALA A 105 8.44 12.30 14.25
N ALA A 106 7.69 12.59 13.19
CA ALA A 106 7.26 13.94 12.83
C ALA A 106 5.98 14.39 13.57
N ARG A 107 5.48 13.61 14.52
CA ARG A 107 4.33 14.01 15.36
C ARG A 107 4.66 15.32 16.08
N GLY A 108 3.68 16.23 16.13
CA GLY A 108 3.87 17.60 16.60
C GLY A 108 4.23 18.57 15.48
N LEU A 109 5.15 18.21 14.56
CA LEU A 109 5.45 19.03 13.39
C LEU A 109 4.27 19.07 12.41
N CYS A 110 3.60 17.93 12.22
CA CYS A 110 2.41 17.84 11.39
C CYS A 110 1.19 18.62 11.93
N ARG A 111 1.23 19.04 13.21
CA ARG A 111 0.12 19.73 13.92
C ARG A 111 -1.24 19.04 13.79
N LYS A 112 -1.26 17.71 13.61
CA LYS A 112 -2.48 16.91 13.40
C LYS A 112 -3.57 17.19 14.44
N ASP A 113 -3.17 17.32 15.71
CA ASP A 113 -4.09 17.58 16.82
C ASP A 113 -4.76 18.98 16.75
N SER A 114 -4.34 19.84 15.82
CA SER A 114 -4.90 21.18 15.57
C SER A 114 -5.55 21.33 14.20
N TRP A 115 -5.67 20.24 13.42
CA TRP A 115 -6.36 20.29 12.13
C TRP A 115 -7.85 20.58 12.35
N ALA A 116 -8.38 21.59 11.65
CA ALA A 116 -9.81 21.85 11.66
C ALA A 116 -10.51 20.68 10.96
N VAL A 117 -11.46 20.03 11.65
CA VAL A 117 -12.41 19.15 10.98
C VAL A 117 -13.36 20.07 10.20
N PRO A 118 -13.46 19.96 8.87
CA PRO A 118 -14.43 20.76 8.13
C PRO A 118 -15.83 20.45 8.69
N ALA A 119 -16.56 21.50 9.06
CA ALA A 119 -17.89 21.36 9.62
C ALA A 119 -18.78 20.62 8.61
N THR A 120 -19.43 19.55 9.05
CA THR A 120 -20.54 18.94 8.29
C THR A 120 -21.60 20.02 8.10
N PRO A 121 -22.06 20.29 6.86
CA PRO A 121 -23.13 21.25 6.66
C PRO A 121 -24.36 20.75 7.43
N THR A 122 -24.81 21.52 8.41
CA THR A 122 -26.15 21.33 8.99
C THR A 122 -27.16 21.63 7.91
N GLU A 123 -27.99 20.64 7.55
CA GLU A 123 -29.18 20.86 6.74
C GLU A 123 -30.16 21.74 7.53
N GLU A 124 -29.98 23.06 7.45
CA GLU A 124 -30.98 24.04 7.86
C GLU A 124 -31.90 24.35 6.67
N GLY A 125 -33.18 23.99 6.81
CA GLY A 125 -34.26 24.62 6.05
C GLY A 125 -35.02 23.72 5.08
N ALA A 126 -35.75 22.73 5.60
CA ALA A 126 -36.96 22.24 4.95
C ALA A 126 -38.16 22.51 5.88
N THR A 127 -38.76 23.68 5.69
CA THR A 127 -40.14 24.00 6.07
C THR A 127 -40.80 24.66 4.88
#